data_AF-A0A5M9JPU3-F1
#
_entry.id   AF-A0A5M9JPU3-F1
#
_cell.length_a   1.000
_cell.length_b   1.000
_cell.length_c   1.000
_cell.angle_alpha   90.00
_cell.angle_beta   90.00
_cell.angle_gamma   90.00
#
_symmetry.space_group_name_H-M   'P 1'
#
loop_
_entity.id
_entity.type
_entity.pdbx_description
1 polymer ?
#
loop_
_entity_poly.entity_id
_entity_poly.type
_entity_poly.pdbx_seq_one_letter_code
_entity_poly.pdbx_strand_id
1 'polypeptide(L)'
;MVYSPALLSSLEYLGPQLKHLTIRHPMNRMGVGALDYVLLMCPSLTAFRISADFITDALFENIPQDHPLQILDLDCSGTAGTEVGVSAGAVYDAVEEGRLPFLRSVRVSSRLAWNATERGRRDIVDLIDTMEDLESETPLGIEPIGVWFSTD
;
A
#
# COMPACT_ATOMS: atom_id res chain seq x y z
N MET A 1 1.70 9.54 -22.92
CA MET A 1 0.86 8.43 -22.44
C MET A 1 1.79 7.31 -22.01
N VAL A 2 1.65 6.78 -20.79
CA VAL A 2 2.53 5.72 -20.27
C VAL A 2 1.84 4.37 -20.51
N TYR A 3 2.55 3.46 -21.16
CA TYR A 3 2.10 2.08 -21.37
C TYR A 3 2.56 1.23 -20.18
N SER A 4 1.70 0.35 -19.68
CA SER A 4 2.05 -0.55 -18.55
C SER A 4 3.39 -1.28 -18.78
N PRO A 5 3.68 -1.90 -19.95
CA PRO A 5 4.98 -2.52 -20.19
C PRO A 5 6.17 -1.58 -20.05
N ALA A 6 6.07 -0.34 -20.54
CA ALA A 6 7.17 0.62 -20.45
C ALA A 6 7.43 1.07 -19.00
N LEU A 7 6.38 1.23 -18.19
CA LEU A 7 6.52 1.51 -16.77
C LEU A 7 7.16 0.31 -16.05
N LEU A 8 6.63 -0.90 -16.27
CA LEU A 8 7.14 -2.12 -15.65
C LEU A 8 8.61 -2.35 -15.99
N SER A 9 9.01 -2.24 -17.27
CA SER A 9 10.42 -2.33 -17.67
C SER A 9 11.29 -1.23 -17.07
N SER A 10 10.74 -0.04 -16.85
CA SER A 10 11.47 1.03 -16.14
C SER A 10 11.66 0.69 -14.66
N LEU A 11 10.64 0.12 -14.01
CA LEU A 11 10.69 -0.31 -12.60
C LEU A 11 11.59 -1.54 -12.42
N GLU A 12 11.70 -2.45 -13.38
CA GLU A 12 12.66 -3.56 -13.32
C GLU A 12 14.11 -3.06 -13.23
N TYR A 13 14.43 -1.95 -13.91
CA TYR A 13 15.78 -1.38 -13.90
C TYR A 13 16.01 -0.38 -12.76
N LEU A 14 15.04 0.49 -12.51
CA LEU A 14 15.17 1.58 -11.51
C LEU A 14 14.72 1.16 -10.11
N GLY A 15 13.83 0.18 -9.99
CA GLY A 15 13.19 -0.22 -8.74
C GLY A 15 14.15 -0.52 -7.59
N PRO A 16 15.27 -1.25 -7.79
CA PRO A 16 16.22 -1.54 -6.71
C PRO A 16 16.82 -0.31 -6.01
N GLN A 17 16.84 0.85 -6.66
CA GLN A 17 17.36 2.11 -6.09
C GLN A 17 16.25 3.09 -5.66
N LEU A 18 14.98 2.81 -5.98
CA LEU A 18 13.89 3.70 -5.59
C LEU A 18 13.62 3.61 -4.09
N LYS A 19 13.61 4.77 -3.42
CA LYS A 19 13.15 4.93 -2.03
C LYS A 19 11.73 5.45 -1.92
N HIS A 20 11.31 6.25 -2.92
CA HIS A 20 9.98 6.82 -2.97
C HIS A 20 9.39 6.61 -4.36
N LEU A 21 8.16 6.09 -4.41
CA LEU A 21 7.42 5.91 -5.65
C LEU A 21 6.01 6.47 -5.47
N THR A 22 5.56 7.24 -6.45
CA THR A 22 4.20 7.79 -6.49
C THR A 22 3.58 7.52 -7.85
N ILE A 23 2.46 6.82 -7.87
CA ILE A 23 1.71 6.44 -9.08
C ILE A 23 0.25 6.85 -8.88
N ARG A 24 -0.22 7.87 -9.61
CA ARG A 24 -1.57 8.43 -9.43
C ARG A 24 -2.44 8.18 -10.65
N HIS A 25 -3.75 8.13 -10.43
CA HIS A 25 -4.75 8.19 -11.49
C HIS A 25 -4.74 9.61 -12.14
N PRO A 26 -5.02 9.77 -13.45
CA PRO A 26 -5.32 8.72 -14.42
C PRO A 26 -4.08 8.14 -15.12
N MET A 27 -4.09 6.81 -15.30
CA MET A 27 -3.22 6.11 -16.25
C MET A 27 -4.08 5.22 -17.16
N ASN A 28 -4.61 5.81 -18.23
CA ASN A 28 -5.65 5.25 -19.11
C ASN A 28 -5.34 3.89 -19.78
N ARG A 29 -4.14 3.35 -19.61
CA ARG A 29 -3.71 2.05 -20.17
C ARG A 29 -3.28 1.05 -19.10
N MET A 30 -3.62 1.32 -17.84
CA MET A 30 -3.33 0.47 -16.71
C MET A 30 -4.63 -0.09 -16.16
N GLY A 31 -4.72 -1.42 -16.09
CA GLY A 31 -5.86 -2.12 -15.49
C GLY A 31 -5.64 -2.37 -14.00
N VAL A 32 -6.71 -2.83 -13.35
CA VAL A 32 -6.67 -3.37 -11.98
C VAL A 32 -5.64 -4.51 -11.90
N GLY A 33 -4.87 -4.54 -10.82
CA GLY A 33 -3.83 -5.56 -10.57
C GLY A 33 -2.56 -5.45 -11.43
N ALA A 34 -2.49 -4.49 -12.37
CA ALA A 34 -1.33 -4.33 -13.23
C ALA A 34 -0.03 -3.97 -12.47
N LEU A 35 -0.16 -3.53 -11.21
CA LEU A 35 0.95 -3.10 -10.36
C LEU A 35 1.12 -3.96 -9.08
N ASP A 36 0.52 -5.15 -9.00
CA ASP A 36 0.61 -6.02 -7.80
C ASP A 36 2.05 -6.49 -7.51
N TYR A 37 2.95 -6.46 -8.49
CA TYR A 37 4.35 -6.85 -8.32
C TYR A 37 5.30 -5.69 -8.04
N VAL A 38 4.79 -4.46 -7.82
CA VAL A 38 5.64 -3.27 -7.66
C VAL A 38 6.58 -3.37 -6.46
N LEU A 39 6.15 -3.99 -5.36
CA LEU A 39 6.99 -4.14 -4.17
C LEU A 39 8.07 -5.23 -4.33
N LEU A 40 7.89 -6.21 -5.22
CA LEU A 40 8.99 -7.10 -5.66
C LEU A 40 10.01 -6.34 -6.51
N MET A 41 9.54 -5.51 -7.45
CA MET A 41 10.43 -4.76 -8.35
C MET A 41 11.18 -3.65 -7.62
N CYS A 42 10.59 -3.09 -6.57
CA CYS A 42 11.14 -1.95 -5.83
C CYS A 42 11.43 -2.29 -4.36
N PRO A 43 12.35 -3.25 -4.07
CA PRO A 43 12.56 -3.81 -2.74
C PRO A 43 13.18 -2.83 -1.73
N SER A 44 13.51 -1.62 -2.17
CA SER A 44 14.14 -0.56 -1.38
C SER A 44 13.18 0.56 -0.99
N LEU A 45 11.90 0.47 -1.38
CA LEU A 45 10.93 1.53 -1.14
C LEU A 45 10.63 1.71 0.34
N THR A 46 10.77 2.94 0.82
CA THR A 46 10.37 3.37 2.17
C THR A 46 9.07 4.15 2.17
N ALA A 47 8.71 4.80 1.05
CA ALA A 47 7.39 5.40 0.88
C ALA A 47 6.77 5.06 -0.48
N PHE A 48 5.55 4.55 -0.45
CA PHE A 48 4.80 4.19 -1.64
C PHE A 48 3.43 4.86 -1.63
N ARG A 49 3.14 5.60 -2.70
CA ARG A 49 1.84 6.26 -2.89
C ARG A 49 1.24 5.76 -4.19
N ILE A 50 0.08 5.16 -4.14
CA ILE A 50 -0.51 4.53 -5.32
C ILE A 50 -2.03 4.70 -5.36
N SER A 51 -2.57 4.83 -6.57
CA SER A 51 -4.01 4.70 -6.79
C SER A 51 -4.40 3.22 -6.79
N ALA A 52 -5.36 2.89 -5.94
CA ALA A 52 -5.90 1.55 -5.76
C ALA A 52 -6.60 1.01 -7.01
N ASP A 53 -6.88 1.86 -8.01
CA ASP A 53 -7.38 1.46 -9.33
C ASP A 53 -6.43 0.53 -10.10
N PHE A 54 -5.15 0.47 -9.71
CA PHE A 54 -4.10 -0.29 -10.42
C PHE A 54 -3.61 -1.54 -9.68
N ILE A 55 -4.14 -1.81 -8.50
CA ILE A 55 -3.67 -2.87 -7.60
C ILE A 55 -4.84 -3.66 -7.00
N THR A 56 -4.52 -4.81 -6.42
CA THR A 56 -5.39 -5.65 -5.61
C THR A 56 -4.67 -6.06 -4.32
N ASP A 57 -5.32 -6.84 -3.47
CA ASP A 57 -4.75 -7.45 -2.26
C ASP A 57 -3.50 -8.28 -2.59
N ALA A 58 -3.38 -8.79 -3.82
CA ALA A 58 -2.20 -9.50 -4.28
C ALA A 58 -0.94 -8.63 -4.25
N LEU A 59 -1.04 -7.29 -4.20
CA LEU A 59 0.10 -6.42 -3.92
C LEU A 59 0.78 -6.78 -2.58
N PHE A 60 -0.03 -7.12 -1.57
CA PHE A 60 0.43 -7.40 -0.20
C PHE A 60 0.85 -8.85 0.02
N GLU A 61 0.43 -9.74 -0.89
CA GLU A 61 0.93 -11.12 -0.98
C GLU A 61 2.27 -11.18 -1.73
N ASN A 62 2.46 -10.34 -2.75
CA ASN A 62 3.66 -10.27 -3.59
C ASN A 62 4.70 -9.27 -3.04
N ILE A 63 5.12 -9.44 -1.80
CA ILE A 63 6.16 -8.62 -1.15
C ILE A 63 7.27 -9.55 -0.64
N PRO A 64 8.57 -9.19 -0.76
CA PRO A 64 9.61 -9.94 -0.08
C PRO A 64 9.44 -9.84 1.44
N GLN A 65 9.98 -10.81 2.18
CA GLN A 65 10.09 -10.68 3.65
C GLN A 65 10.92 -9.45 4.01
N ASP A 66 10.61 -8.83 5.16
CA ASP A 66 11.34 -7.66 5.69
C ASP A 66 11.38 -6.45 4.73
N HIS A 67 10.35 -6.21 3.93
CA HIS A 67 10.34 -5.09 2.99
C HIS A 67 10.36 -3.75 3.75
N PRO A 68 11.23 -2.79 3.39
CA PRO A 68 11.50 -1.57 4.18
C PRO A 68 10.43 -0.48 4.07
N LEU A 69 9.20 -0.84 3.67
CA LEU A 69 8.14 0.15 3.44
C LEU A 69 7.66 0.69 4.78
N GLN A 70 7.66 2.01 4.92
CA GLN A 70 7.29 2.71 6.14
C GLN A 70 6.00 3.51 6.00
N ILE A 71 5.77 4.05 4.80
CA ILE A 71 4.64 4.93 4.48
C ILE A 71 3.91 4.40 3.26
N LEU A 72 2.61 4.15 3.41
CA LEU A 72 1.70 3.72 2.36
C LEU A 72 0.56 4.73 2.21
N ASP A 73 0.43 5.37 1.05
CA ASP A 73 -0.74 6.20 0.73
C ASP A 73 -1.53 5.56 -0.41
N LEU A 74 -2.78 5.17 -0.14
CA LEU A 74 -3.73 4.59 -1.06
C LEU A 74 -4.79 5.63 -1.45
N ASP A 75 -4.73 6.12 -2.68
CA ASP A 75 -5.74 7.00 -3.27
C ASP A 75 -6.64 6.20 -4.24
N CYS A 76 -7.69 6.78 -4.80
CA CYS A 76 -8.48 6.13 -5.85
C CYS A 76 -9.22 7.12 -6.76
N SER A 77 -9.62 6.68 -7.96
CA SER A 77 -10.40 7.50 -8.88
C SER A 77 -11.81 7.78 -8.34
N GLY A 78 -12.49 8.77 -8.93
CA GLY A 78 -13.90 9.06 -8.62
C GLY A 78 -14.88 7.94 -8.99
N THR A 79 -14.43 6.97 -9.79
CA THR A 79 -15.22 5.80 -10.23
C THR A 79 -14.81 4.51 -9.52
N ALA A 80 -13.82 4.58 -8.62
CA ALA A 80 -13.46 3.46 -7.77
C ALA A 80 -14.66 3.12 -6.88
N GLY A 81 -15.42 2.09 -7.26
CA GLY A 81 -16.61 1.66 -6.54
C GLY A 81 -16.27 1.00 -5.21
N THR A 82 -17.27 0.49 -4.49
CA THR A 82 -17.09 -0.22 -3.21
C THR A 82 -16.42 -1.60 -3.34
N GLU A 83 -16.03 -2.00 -4.55
CA GLU A 83 -15.38 -3.27 -4.88
C GLU A 83 -13.91 -3.08 -5.27
N VAL A 84 -13.24 -2.03 -4.77
CA VAL A 84 -11.79 -1.92 -4.95
C VAL A 84 -11.13 -3.07 -4.19
N GLY A 85 -10.31 -3.84 -4.89
CA GLY A 85 -9.73 -5.07 -4.39
C GLY A 85 -8.60 -4.88 -3.38
N VAL A 86 -8.53 -3.76 -2.66
CA VAL A 86 -7.53 -3.51 -1.62
C VAL A 86 -8.21 -3.31 -0.27
N SER A 87 -7.97 -4.21 0.67
CA SER A 87 -8.59 -4.25 1.99
C SER A 87 -7.60 -3.91 3.11
N ALA A 88 -8.14 -3.45 4.25
CA ALA A 88 -7.34 -3.27 5.47
C ALA A 88 -6.71 -4.60 5.93
N GLY A 89 -7.49 -5.70 5.81
CA GLY A 89 -7.05 -7.05 6.15
C GLY A 89 -5.80 -7.48 5.40
N ALA A 90 -5.70 -7.25 4.09
CA ALA A 90 -4.50 -7.62 3.34
C ALA A 90 -3.24 -6.86 3.79
N VAL A 91 -3.38 -5.60 4.22
CA VAL A 91 -2.27 -4.84 4.80
C VAL A 91 -1.92 -5.37 6.19
N TYR A 92 -2.92 -5.64 7.03
CA TYR A 92 -2.75 -6.27 8.34
C TYR A 92 -2.00 -7.59 8.22
N ASP A 93 -2.47 -8.52 7.39
CA ASP A 93 -1.86 -9.83 7.17
C ASP A 93 -0.39 -9.69 6.74
N ALA A 94 -0.07 -8.74 5.86
CA ALA A 94 1.31 -8.50 5.45
C ALA A 94 2.21 -7.93 6.56
N VAL A 95 1.66 -7.15 7.49
CA VAL A 95 2.41 -6.66 8.65
C VAL A 95 2.59 -7.79 9.67
N GLU A 96 1.53 -8.51 10.02
CA GLU A 96 1.55 -9.63 10.98
C GLU A 96 2.49 -10.75 10.51
N GLU A 97 2.49 -11.07 9.22
CA GLU A 97 3.34 -12.13 8.65
C GLU A 97 4.79 -11.68 8.33
N GLY A 98 5.22 -10.51 8.83
CA GLY A 98 6.61 -10.04 8.72
C GLY A 98 7.03 -9.59 7.32
N ARG A 99 6.10 -9.41 6.38
CA ARG A 99 6.42 -8.84 5.06
C ARG A 99 6.61 -7.31 5.13
N LEU A 100 5.85 -6.64 5.98
CA LEU A 100 5.88 -5.18 6.17
C LEU A 100 6.21 -4.75 7.62
N PRO A 101 7.29 -5.24 8.25
CA PRO A 101 7.56 -5.01 9.67
C PRO A 101 7.92 -3.55 10.01
N PHE A 102 8.23 -2.74 8.98
CA PHE A 102 8.62 -1.34 9.13
C PHE A 102 7.47 -0.36 8.85
N LEU A 103 6.27 -0.85 8.51
CA LEU A 103 5.13 0.02 8.21
C LEU A 103 4.67 0.74 9.47
N ARG A 104 4.47 2.06 9.38
CA ARG A 104 4.02 2.91 10.49
C ARG A 104 2.89 3.85 10.11
N SER A 105 2.82 4.24 8.83
CA SER A 105 1.87 5.25 8.37
C SER A 105 1.09 4.74 7.17
N VAL A 106 -0.22 4.60 7.33
CA VAL A 106 -1.14 4.25 6.23
C VAL A 106 -2.15 5.37 6.04
N ARG A 107 -2.21 5.94 4.84
CA ARG A 107 -3.28 6.85 4.45
C ARG A 107 -4.13 6.18 3.39
N VAL A 108 -5.45 6.30 3.50
CA VAL A 108 -6.38 5.62 2.62
C VAL A 108 -7.51 6.56 2.22
N SER A 109 -7.88 6.59 0.95
CA SER A 109 -9.04 7.35 0.49
C SER A 109 -10.31 6.83 1.17
N SER A 110 -11.14 7.73 1.70
CA SER A 110 -12.43 7.38 2.32
C SER A 110 -13.37 6.61 1.38
N ARG A 111 -13.18 6.71 0.07
CA ARG A 111 -13.93 5.96 -0.95
C ARG A 111 -13.63 4.47 -0.98
N LEU A 112 -12.45 4.05 -0.50
CA LEU A 112 -12.09 2.65 -0.37
C LEU A 112 -12.89 1.94 0.74
N ALA A 113 -13.63 2.69 1.55
CA ALA A 113 -14.66 2.16 2.44
C ALA A 113 -14.16 1.08 3.43
N TRP A 114 -12.87 1.09 3.80
CA TRP A 114 -12.30 0.12 4.75
C TRP A 114 -13.07 0.07 6.09
N ASN A 115 -13.64 1.19 6.52
CA ASN A 115 -14.43 1.29 7.75
C ASN A 115 -15.95 1.07 7.55
N ALA A 116 -16.40 0.63 6.38
CA ALA A 116 -17.83 0.44 6.10
C ALA A 116 -18.41 -0.81 6.77
N THR A 117 -17.61 -1.86 6.93
CA THR A 117 -18.03 -3.12 7.55
C THR A 117 -17.44 -3.28 8.95
N GLU A 118 -18.06 -4.11 9.79
CA GLU A 118 -17.50 -4.43 11.11
C GLU A 118 -16.14 -5.14 10.98
N ARG A 119 -16.01 -6.07 10.03
CA ARG A 119 -14.75 -6.76 9.75
C ARG A 119 -13.65 -5.76 9.40
N GLY A 120 -13.88 -4.89 8.41
CA GLY A 120 -12.87 -3.91 8.01
C GLY A 120 -12.49 -2.93 9.11
N ARG A 121 -13.42 -2.57 10.02
CA ARG A 121 -13.08 -1.79 11.23
C ARG A 121 -12.19 -2.56 12.19
N ARG A 122 -12.42 -3.86 12.38
CA ARG A 122 -11.56 -4.72 13.21
C ARG A 122 -10.17 -4.83 12.59
N ASP A 123 -10.09 -5.14 11.29
CA ASP A 123 -8.81 -5.22 10.57
C ASP A 123 -7.99 -3.91 10.67
N ILE A 124 -8.65 -2.73 10.67
CA ILE A 124 -7.96 -1.44 10.90
C ILE A 124 -7.39 -1.34 12.31
N VAL A 125 -8.15 -1.74 13.34
CA VAL A 125 -7.70 -1.71 14.74
C VAL A 125 -6.51 -2.66 14.91
N ASP A 126 -6.64 -3.90 14.43
CA ASP A 126 -5.59 -4.92 14.52
C ASP A 126 -4.31 -4.44 13.81
N LEU A 127 -4.42 -3.77 12.64
CA LEU A 127 -3.30 -3.15 11.95
C LEU A 127 -2.64 -2.04 12.76
N ILE A 128 -3.42 -1.16 13.39
CA ILE A 128 -2.88 -0.05 14.22
C ILE A 128 -2.11 -0.63 15.41
N ASP A 129 -2.74 -1.53 16.17
CA ASP A 129 -2.15 -2.14 17.36
C ASP A 129 -0.84 -2.85 17.00
N THR A 130 -0.82 -3.60 15.89
CA THR A 130 0.40 -4.28 15.41
C THR A 130 1.51 -3.30 15.03
N MET A 131 1.20 -2.17 14.37
CA MET A 131 2.21 -1.15 14.04
C MET A 131 2.74 -0.43 15.29
N GLU A 132 1.92 -0.22 16.31
CA GLU A 132 2.34 0.37 17.60
C GLU A 132 3.26 -0.56 18.40
N ASP A 133 2.94 -1.87 18.43
CA ASP A 133 3.80 -2.89 19.01
C ASP A 133 5.17 -2.92 18.29
N LEU A 134 5.16 -2.91 16.95
CA LEU A 134 6.38 -2.88 16.15
C LEU A 134 7.23 -1.61 16.38
N GLU A 135 6.62 -0.44 16.60
CA GLU A 135 7.40 0.76 16.96
C GLU A 135 8.01 0.62 18.36
N SER A 136 7.28 0.03 19.31
CA SER A 136 7.79 -0.18 20.66
C SER A 136 9.01 -1.12 20.67
N GLU A 137 9.00 -2.14 19.81
CA GLU A 137 10.11 -3.08 19.66
C GLU A 137 11.26 -2.52 18.79
N THR A 138 10.93 -1.90 17.67
CA THR A 138 11.87 -1.32 16.72
C THR A 138 11.47 0.11 16.37
N PRO A 139 11.91 1.10 17.17
CA PRO A 139 11.56 2.49 16.94
C PRO A 139 12.17 3.01 15.64
N LEU A 140 11.32 3.52 14.75
CA LEU A 140 11.74 4.17 13.51
C LEU A 140 11.67 5.71 13.62
N GLY A 141 11.02 6.24 14.66
CA GLY A 141 10.84 7.68 14.84
C GLY A 141 9.90 8.30 13.80
N ILE A 142 8.99 7.49 13.26
CA ILE A 142 8.00 7.90 12.27
C ILE A 142 6.71 8.21 13.01
N GLU A 143 6.43 9.49 13.18
CA GLU A 143 5.21 9.96 13.84
C GLU A 143 4.34 10.80 12.87
N PRO A 144 3.00 10.70 12.96
CA PRO A 144 2.25 9.77 13.81
C PRO A 144 2.22 8.34 13.22
N ILE A 145 1.95 7.36 14.09
CA ILE A 145 1.69 5.96 13.72
C ILE A 145 0.17 5.78 13.59
N GLY A 146 -0.26 5.00 12.59
CA GLY A 146 -1.66 4.63 12.43
C GLY A 146 -2.20 4.69 11.01
N VAL A 147 -3.54 4.72 10.94
CA VAL A 147 -4.32 4.70 9.70
C VAL A 147 -5.20 5.97 9.63
N TRP A 148 -5.09 6.75 8.56
CA TRP A 148 -5.91 7.96 8.35
C TRP A 148 -6.69 7.90 7.05
N PHE A 149 -7.91 8.44 7.09
CA PHE A 149 -8.77 8.58 5.93
C PHE A 149 -8.60 9.95 5.30
N SER A 150 -8.27 10.01 4.00
CA SER A 150 -8.32 11.26 3.24
C SER A 150 -9.72 11.48 2.65
N THR A 151 -10.19 12.72 2.77
CA THR A 151 -11.30 13.25 1.98
C THR A 151 -10.72 13.94 0.76
N ASP A 152 -11.04 13.44 -0.43
CA ASP A 152 -10.74 14.13 -1.70
C ASP A 152 -11.53 15.45 -1.82
#